data_AF-A0A254P346-F1
#
_entry.id   AF-A0A254P346-F1
#
_cell.length_a   1.000
_cell.length_b   1.000
_cell.length_c   1.000
_cell.angle_alpha   90.00
_cell.angle_beta   90.00
_cell.angle_gamma   90.00
#
_symmetry.space_group_name_H-M   'P 1'
#
loop_
_entity.id
_entity.type
_entity.pdbx_description
1 polymer ?
#
loop_
_entity_poly.entity_id
_entity_poly.type
_entity_poly.pdbx_seq_one_letter_code
_entity_poly.pdbx_strand_id
1 'polypeptide(L)'
;MSWTSEAGGGREFNIGQNALPDLRFSFQMCGTHWRQVTTGWSYPRHDHALFELNYVMEGQQIMTVEGRQHVQQTGGLLLLEPGCSHESRIGRSPSMTYFCMHFDIDDDVMYGRIAALGSVLFAADHELTLKLKPELERLTRLCGGESDGVSETLAVRASLLRVLLELCEYSFGMAGSEEEAKAANSRQPEAARLLRERYALEKKIEDFLGDPNAGERLSDRSLFPPFHWVGLFSVRVPDREFWGKPDRFLAKTLLDDALSEYGVSAVAAGEEHLTAVLFANGYSVPPLEEYASDCRRMLERRLNRTVRLGLGGIASSPGELKGLYRQSLNGLGLNESYDPQPNFDFMNRTVRLALLALESEYEDPGLTLGRLAEKLELTPNYLSALFTSETGHPFTWHLTRIRIDRACRLLKETVLKVHQIARQVGYADQAYFSRCFKAAVGVSPAAYRASRNEQ
;
A
#
# COMPACT_ATOMS: atom_id res chain seq x y z
N MET A 1 -8.70 7.87 27.35
CA MET A 1 -8.93 8.49 28.67
C MET A 1 -7.66 8.30 29.48
N SER A 2 -7.02 9.37 29.97
CA SER A 2 -5.83 9.26 30.81
C SER A 2 -6.25 8.93 32.24
N TRP A 3 -5.84 7.77 32.76
CA TRP A 3 -6.04 7.41 34.17
C TRP A 3 -4.97 8.05 35.06
N THR A 4 -5.02 9.38 35.16
CA THR A 4 -4.18 10.18 36.06
C THR A 4 -5.04 11.26 36.73
N SER A 5 -5.98 10.84 37.57
CA SER A 5 -6.75 11.75 38.43
C SER A 5 -5.92 12.17 39.63
N GLU A 6 -5.93 13.46 39.92
CA GLU A 6 -5.33 14.07 41.11
C GLU A 6 -5.87 13.42 42.40
N ALA A 7 -4.97 12.98 43.28
CA ALA A 7 -5.29 12.70 44.67
C ALA A 7 -4.06 13.03 45.54
N GLY A 8 -4.06 14.22 46.12
CA GLY A 8 -3.08 14.59 47.15
C GLY A 8 -3.34 13.80 48.45
N GLY A 9 -2.28 13.30 49.06
CA GLY A 9 -2.37 12.58 50.34
C GLY A 9 -1.31 11.50 50.45
N GLY A 10 -0.30 11.71 51.30
CA GLY A 10 0.83 10.79 51.43
C GLY A 10 0.42 9.40 51.92
N ARG A 11 0.56 8.41 51.03
CA ARG A 11 0.74 6.99 51.38
C ARG A 11 1.81 6.43 50.43
N GLU A 12 2.81 5.76 50.99
CA GLU A 12 3.74 4.96 50.20
C GLU A 12 2.98 3.78 49.59
N PHE A 13 2.60 3.91 48.32
CA PHE A 13 2.03 2.79 47.57
C PHE A 13 3.14 1.87 47.07
N ASN A 14 3.66 1.05 47.99
CA ASN A 14 4.42 -0.15 47.62
C ASN A 14 3.44 -1.23 47.13
N ILE A 15 2.76 -0.94 46.02
CA ILE A 15 1.94 -1.89 45.27
C ILE A 15 2.85 -2.47 44.19
N GLY A 16 2.98 -3.80 44.13
CA GLY A 16 3.53 -4.49 42.98
C GLY A 16 2.62 -4.31 41.77
N GLN A 17 2.74 -3.18 41.08
CA GLN A 17 1.95 -2.84 39.90
C GLN A 17 2.44 -3.63 38.69
N ASN A 18 1.97 -4.88 38.59
CA ASN A 18 2.12 -5.69 37.40
C ASN A 18 1.11 -5.20 36.35
N ALA A 19 1.53 -4.24 35.52
CA ALA A 19 0.80 -3.84 34.33
C ALA A 19 1.21 -4.72 33.14
N LEU A 20 0.25 -5.09 32.29
CA LEU A 20 0.57 -5.63 30.96
C LEU A 20 1.10 -4.48 30.07
N PRO A 21 2.06 -4.75 29.16
CA PRO A 21 2.46 -3.77 28.16
C PRO A 21 1.30 -3.51 27.18
N ASP A 22 1.28 -2.32 26.58
CA ASP A 22 0.41 -2.03 25.44
C ASP A 22 0.76 -2.97 24.28
N LEU A 23 -0.11 -3.93 23.99
CA LEU A 23 0.07 -4.90 22.92
C LEU A 23 -0.63 -4.43 21.64
N ARG A 24 0.12 -4.35 20.54
CA ARG A 24 -0.42 -4.11 19.20
C ARG A 24 0.27 -5.02 18.20
N PHE A 25 -0.52 -5.90 17.58
CA PHE A 25 -0.15 -6.65 16.38
C PHE A 25 -1.22 -6.42 15.32
N SER A 26 -0.89 -6.69 14.05
CA SER A 26 -1.89 -6.78 12.99
C SER A 26 -1.73 -8.08 12.21
N PHE A 27 -2.79 -8.48 11.51
CA PHE A 27 -2.86 -9.74 10.78
C PHE A 27 -3.66 -9.54 9.50
N GLN A 28 -3.17 -10.08 8.40
CA GLN A 28 -3.82 -9.98 7.09
C GLN A 28 -4.04 -11.35 6.45
N MET A 29 -5.14 -11.45 5.72
CA MET A 29 -5.48 -12.59 4.88
C MET A 29 -5.68 -12.18 3.43
N CYS A 30 -5.24 -13.03 2.50
CA CYS A 30 -5.46 -12.82 1.08
C CYS A 30 -5.96 -14.11 0.41
N GLY A 31 -6.93 -13.95 -0.50
CA GLY A 31 -7.32 -15.01 -1.43
C GLY A 31 -7.76 -16.34 -0.81
N THR A 32 -8.22 -16.37 0.44
CA THR A 32 -8.66 -17.60 1.11
C THR A 32 -9.81 -18.22 0.34
N HIS A 33 -9.67 -19.49 -0.03
CA HIS A 33 -10.64 -20.20 -0.86
C HIS A 33 -10.62 -21.70 -0.56
N TRP A 34 -11.70 -22.37 -0.95
CA TRP A 34 -11.71 -23.82 -1.10
C TRP A 34 -12.27 -24.15 -2.48
N ARG A 35 -11.85 -25.29 -3.05
CA ARG A 35 -12.30 -25.74 -4.36
C ARG A 35 -12.39 -27.25 -4.40
N GLN A 36 -13.41 -27.74 -5.09
CA GLN A 36 -13.45 -29.11 -5.61
C GLN A 36 -12.94 -29.09 -7.05
N VAL A 37 -12.02 -30.00 -7.37
CA VAL A 37 -11.38 -30.12 -8.69
C VAL A 37 -11.35 -31.58 -9.14
N THR A 38 -11.18 -31.82 -10.44
CA THR A 38 -11.24 -33.15 -11.07
C THR A 38 -9.93 -33.53 -11.75
N THR A 39 -9.82 -34.78 -12.20
CA THR A 39 -8.66 -35.30 -12.96
C THR A 39 -8.22 -34.36 -14.08
N GLY A 40 -6.92 -34.05 -14.11
CA GLY A 40 -6.32 -33.12 -15.08
C GLY A 40 -6.14 -31.69 -14.55
N TRP A 41 -6.72 -31.35 -13.38
CA TRP A 41 -6.48 -30.06 -12.75
C TRP A 41 -5.04 -29.91 -12.22
N SER A 42 -4.44 -28.75 -12.49
CA SER A 42 -3.19 -28.28 -11.90
C SER A 42 -3.21 -26.76 -11.77
N TYR A 43 -2.49 -26.25 -10.77
CA TYR A 43 -2.12 -24.85 -10.65
C TYR A 43 -0.65 -24.69 -11.05
N PRO A 44 -0.31 -23.72 -11.92
CA PRO A 44 1.05 -23.54 -12.41
C PRO A 44 2.02 -23.12 -11.31
N ARG A 45 3.32 -23.18 -11.63
CA ARG A 45 4.37 -22.70 -10.73
C ARG A 45 4.28 -21.19 -10.52
N HIS A 46 4.39 -20.79 -9.27
CA HIS A 46 4.40 -19.39 -8.82
C HIS A 46 5.09 -19.30 -7.45
N ASP A 47 5.21 -18.08 -6.95
CA ASP A 47 5.67 -17.73 -5.61
C ASP A 47 4.88 -16.51 -5.12
N HIS A 48 4.91 -16.26 -3.81
CA HIS A 48 4.28 -15.07 -3.22
C HIS A 48 4.87 -14.73 -1.85
N ALA A 49 4.71 -13.47 -1.44
CA ALA A 49 5.25 -12.91 -0.21
C ALA A 49 4.50 -13.32 1.08
N LEU A 50 3.45 -14.15 0.99
CA LEU A 50 2.62 -14.56 2.14
C LEU A 50 2.95 -15.99 2.57
N PHE A 51 2.61 -16.37 3.80
CA PHE A 51 2.50 -17.78 4.18
C PHE A 51 1.30 -18.39 3.45
N GLU A 52 1.38 -19.65 3.03
CA GLU A 52 0.20 -20.44 2.63
C GLU A 52 -0.05 -21.56 3.64
N LEU A 53 -1.31 -21.73 4.05
CA LEU A 53 -1.80 -22.92 4.73
C LEU A 53 -2.74 -23.68 3.80
N ASN A 54 -2.33 -24.87 3.38
CA ASN A 54 -3.02 -25.71 2.42
C ASN A 54 -3.50 -27.03 3.05
N TYR A 55 -4.80 -27.29 3.03
CA TYR A 55 -5.43 -28.45 3.68
C TYR A 55 -6.26 -29.26 2.67
N VAL A 56 -5.95 -30.55 2.52
CA VAL A 56 -6.73 -31.45 1.65
C VAL A 56 -7.91 -32.02 2.44
N MET A 57 -9.12 -31.58 2.10
CA MET A 57 -10.37 -32.05 2.71
C MET A 57 -10.78 -33.43 2.20
N GLU A 58 -10.50 -33.72 0.92
CA GLU A 58 -10.84 -34.97 0.26
C GLU A 58 -9.89 -35.24 -0.92
N GLY A 59 -9.50 -36.50 -1.11
CA GLY A 59 -8.71 -36.95 -2.25
C GLY A 59 -7.20 -36.91 -1.96
N GLN A 60 -6.41 -36.52 -2.96
CA GLN A 60 -4.96 -36.46 -2.86
C GLN A 60 -4.42 -35.30 -3.68
N GLN A 61 -3.56 -34.49 -3.07
CA GLN A 61 -2.81 -33.43 -3.75
C GLN A 61 -1.34 -33.84 -3.88
N ILE A 62 -0.72 -33.41 -4.97
CA ILE A 62 0.75 -33.37 -5.09
C ILE A 62 1.14 -31.91 -5.26
N MET A 63 1.85 -31.38 -4.28
CA MET A 63 2.43 -30.04 -4.31
C MET A 63 3.94 -30.17 -4.47
N THR A 64 4.52 -29.51 -5.49
CA THR A 64 5.97 -29.41 -5.62
C THR A 64 6.39 -28.07 -5.04
N VAL A 65 7.29 -28.07 -4.06
CA VAL A 65 7.84 -26.88 -3.38
C VAL A 65 9.36 -26.93 -3.54
N GLU A 66 9.97 -25.89 -4.11
CA GLU A 66 11.42 -25.85 -4.41
C GLU A 66 11.94 -27.12 -5.12
N GLY A 67 11.14 -27.66 -6.05
CA GLY A 67 11.44 -28.89 -6.78
C GLY A 67 11.21 -30.21 -6.01
N ARG A 68 10.95 -30.16 -4.69
CA ARG A 68 10.61 -31.32 -3.87
C ARG A 68 9.11 -31.61 -3.92
N GLN A 69 8.71 -32.86 -4.12
CA GLN A 69 7.30 -33.25 -4.10
C GLN A 69 6.82 -33.62 -2.69
N HIS A 70 5.70 -33.02 -2.29
CA HIS A 70 4.93 -33.30 -1.09
C HIS A 70 3.59 -33.91 -1.51
N VAL A 71 3.26 -35.09 -0.98
CA VAL A 71 2.01 -35.81 -1.31
C VAL A 71 1.06 -35.72 -0.12
N GLN A 72 0.09 -34.81 -0.21
CA GLN A 72 -0.96 -34.67 0.81
C GLN A 72 -2.09 -35.68 0.53
N GLN A 73 -2.36 -36.54 1.50
CA GLN A 73 -3.60 -37.35 1.53
C GLN A 73 -4.75 -36.52 2.12
N THR A 74 -5.99 -37.02 2.07
CA THR A 74 -7.11 -36.51 2.88
C THR A 74 -6.68 -36.25 4.33
N GLY A 75 -6.98 -35.06 4.83
CA GLY A 75 -6.59 -34.56 6.14
C GLY A 75 -5.17 -33.99 6.20
N GLY A 76 -4.35 -34.07 5.15
CA GLY A 76 -2.99 -33.55 5.13
C GLY A 76 -2.94 -32.02 5.08
N LEU A 77 -2.10 -31.43 5.93
CA LEU A 77 -1.92 -29.99 6.08
C LEU A 77 -0.49 -29.61 5.70
N LEU A 78 -0.32 -28.65 4.79
CA LEU A 78 0.97 -28.16 4.34
C LEU A 78 1.06 -26.66 4.63
N LEU A 79 2.06 -26.27 5.42
CA LEU A 79 2.47 -24.89 5.61
C LEU A 79 3.55 -24.59 4.56
N LEU A 80 3.42 -23.48 3.83
CA LEU A 80 4.44 -22.93 2.96
C LEU A 80 4.99 -21.63 3.55
N GLU A 81 6.31 -21.49 3.51
CA GLU A 81 6.97 -20.25 3.93
C GLU A 81 6.92 -19.17 2.83
N PRO A 82 6.97 -17.88 3.19
CA PRO A 82 6.93 -16.79 2.24
C PRO A 82 8.10 -16.84 1.24
N GLY A 83 7.78 -16.62 -0.04
CA GLY A 83 8.75 -16.58 -1.13
C GLY A 83 9.16 -17.94 -1.72
N CYS A 84 8.66 -19.08 -1.21
CA CYS A 84 8.96 -20.37 -1.83
C CYS A 84 8.20 -20.58 -3.16
N SER A 85 8.92 -21.08 -4.17
CA SER A 85 8.35 -21.41 -5.47
C SER A 85 7.65 -22.75 -5.43
N HIS A 86 6.36 -22.75 -5.78
CA HIS A 86 5.51 -23.92 -5.67
C HIS A 86 4.44 -24.03 -6.77
N GLU A 87 4.02 -25.27 -7.03
CA GLU A 87 3.01 -25.69 -8.00
C GLU A 87 2.17 -26.83 -7.39
N SER A 88 0.90 -26.95 -7.76
CA SER A 88 0.02 -28.00 -7.22
C SER A 88 -0.77 -28.72 -8.31
N ARG A 89 -1.11 -29.98 -8.07
CA ARG A 89 -1.94 -30.77 -8.99
C ARG A 89 -2.67 -31.87 -8.26
N ILE A 90 -3.75 -32.36 -8.87
CA ILE A 90 -4.44 -33.55 -8.39
C ILE A 90 -3.50 -34.78 -8.44
N GLY A 91 -3.55 -35.58 -7.38
CA GLY A 91 -2.82 -36.83 -7.23
C GLY A 91 -3.56 -38.02 -7.82
N ARG A 92 -3.50 -39.18 -7.17
CA ARG A 92 -4.13 -40.44 -7.60
C ARG A 92 -5.61 -40.53 -7.18
N SER A 93 -6.39 -39.48 -7.42
CA SER A 93 -7.82 -39.41 -7.07
C SER A 93 -8.65 -38.87 -8.25
N PRO A 94 -9.91 -39.30 -8.43
CA PRO A 94 -10.76 -38.81 -9.52
C PRO A 94 -11.19 -37.35 -9.32
N SER A 95 -11.30 -36.95 -8.06
CA SER A 95 -11.57 -35.59 -7.59
C SER A 95 -10.74 -35.30 -6.34
N MET A 96 -10.60 -34.02 -6.03
CA MET A 96 -9.93 -33.52 -4.84
C MET A 96 -10.66 -32.28 -4.35
N THR A 97 -10.85 -32.17 -3.04
CA THR A 97 -11.38 -30.97 -2.39
C THR A 97 -10.30 -30.42 -1.46
N TYR A 98 -9.89 -29.17 -1.65
CA TYR A 98 -8.84 -28.54 -0.85
C TYR A 98 -9.26 -27.14 -0.37
N PHE A 99 -8.71 -26.74 0.77
CA PHE A 99 -8.80 -25.41 1.36
C PHE A 99 -7.40 -24.77 1.32
N CYS A 100 -7.34 -23.49 0.98
CA CYS A 100 -6.11 -22.72 0.82
C CYS A 100 -6.29 -21.34 1.46
N MET A 101 -5.34 -20.95 2.30
CA MET A 101 -5.34 -19.69 3.05
C MET A 101 -3.97 -19.03 2.93
N HIS A 102 -3.90 -17.84 2.33
CA HIS A 102 -2.69 -17.03 2.37
C HIS A 102 -2.81 -15.99 3.48
N PHE A 103 -1.73 -15.79 4.24
CA PHE A 103 -1.74 -14.89 5.38
C PHE A 103 -0.36 -14.29 5.71
N ASP A 104 -0.37 -13.24 6.53
CA ASP A 104 0.83 -12.55 7.00
C ASP A 104 0.57 -11.84 8.34
N ILE A 105 1.61 -11.70 9.15
CA ILE A 105 1.55 -11.29 10.57
C ILE A 105 2.52 -10.13 10.80
N ASP A 106 2.00 -9.07 11.41
CA ASP A 106 2.69 -7.84 11.77
C ASP A 106 3.07 -7.85 13.26
N ASP A 107 3.85 -8.87 13.63
CA ASP A 107 4.47 -9.07 14.95
C ASP A 107 5.74 -9.90 14.73
N ASP A 108 6.89 -9.29 15.01
CA ASP A 108 8.21 -9.92 14.79
C ASP A 108 8.35 -11.26 15.54
N VAL A 109 7.76 -11.38 16.74
CA VAL A 109 7.94 -12.59 17.55
C VAL A 109 7.11 -13.74 16.97
N MET A 110 5.85 -13.47 16.62
CA MET A 110 4.97 -14.47 16.00
C MET A 110 5.44 -14.85 14.59
N TYR A 111 5.80 -13.85 13.77
CA TYR A 111 6.28 -14.08 12.41
C TYR A 111 7.53 -14.95 12.39
N GLY A 112 8.54 -14.62 13.19
CA GLY A 112 9.81 -15.34 13.22
C GLY A 112 9.67 -16.78 13.72
N ARG A 113 8.73 -17.03 14.63
CA ARG A 113 8.42 -18.39 15.12
C ARG A 113 7.74 -19.24 14.06
N ILE A 114 6.75 -18.71 13.34
CA ILE A 114 6.08 -19.45 12.26
C ILE A 114 7.01 -19.63 11.06
N ALA A 115 7.78 -18.62 10.68
CA ALA A 115 8.77 -18.72 9.61
C ALA A 115 9.90 -19.72 9.94
N ALA A 116 10.26 -19.90 11.22
CA ALA A 116 11.22 -20.93 11.63
C ALA A 116 10.72 -22.38 11.45
N LEU A 117 9.41 -22.61 11.25
CA LEU A 117 8.89 -23.93 10.85
C LEU A 117 9.26 -24.28 9.39
N GLY A 118 9.51 -23.28 8.55
CA GLY A 118 9.73 -23.43 7.11
C GLY A 118 8.53 -24.06 6.38
N SER A 119 8.77 -24.51 5.15
CA SER A 119 7.77 -25.24 4.36
C SER A 119 7.66 -26.71 4.80
N VAL A 120 6.56 -27.08 5.47
CA VAL A 120 6.42 -28.37 6.18
C VAL A 120 5.05 -29.04 5.99
N LEU A 121 5.07 -30.35 5.71
CA LEU A 121 3.89 -31.21 5.59
C LEU A 121 3.59 -31.92 6.91
N PHE A 122 2.42 -31.65 7.48
CA PHE A 122 1.86 -32.35 8.62
C PHE A 122 0.85 -33.42 8.16
N ALA A 123 0.97 -34.62 8.72
CA ALA A 123 0.05 -35.73 8.45
C ALA A 123 -1.34 -35.48 9.07
N ALA A 124 -2.34 -36.28 8.65
CA ALA A 124 -3.73 -36.13 9.10
C ALA A 124 -3.96 -36.44 10.59
N ASP A 125 -3.07 -37.24 11.18
CA ASP A 125 -3.01 -37.63 12.59
C ASP A 125 -2.04 -36.78 13.43
N HIS A 126 -1.35 -35.82 12.81
CA HIS A 126 -0.45 -34.90 13.51
C HIS A 126 -1.23 -33.92 14.40
N GLU A 127 -0.71 -33.61 15.59
CA GLU A 127 -1.41 -32.83 16.62
C GLU A 127 -1.93 -31.47 16.10
N LEU A 128 -1.07 -30.69 15.43
CA LEU A 128 -1.46 -29.40 14.83
C LEU A 128 -2.60 -29.56 13.81
N THR A 129 -2.56 -30.61 13.00
CA THR A 129 -3.59 -30.86 11.99
C THR A 129 -4.93 -31.21 12.62
N LEU A 130 -4.92 -32.02 13.69
CA LEU A 130 -6.11 -32.36 14.46
C LEU A 130 -6.73 -31.15 15.16
N LYS A 131 -5.91 -30.22 15.66
CA LYS A 131 -6.33 -28.94 16.26
C LYS A 131 -6.93 -27.96 15.26
N LEU A 132 -6.29 -27.81 14.09
CA LEU A 132 -6.73 -26.84 13.06
C LEU A 132 -7.94 -27.31 12.26
N LYS A 133 -8.05 -28.61 11.98
CA LYS A 133 -9.10 -29.20 11.13
C LYS A 133 -10.53 -28.70 11.42
N PRO A 134 -11.04 -28.67 12.68
CA PRO A 134 -12.40 -28.23 12.98
C PRO A 134 -12.68 -26.79 12.54
N GLU A 135 -11.68 -25.90 12.66
CA GLU A 135 -11.82 -24.49 12.29
C GLU A 135 -11.69 -24.29 10.77
N LEU A 136 -10.82 -25.05 10.08
CA LEU A 136 -10.72 -25.06 8.62
C LEU A 136 -12.03 -25.58 7.95
N GLU A 137 -12.61 -26.65 8.49
CA GLU A 137 -13.91 -27.18 8.06
C GLU A 137 -15.10 -26.28 8.46
N ARG A 138 -14.96 -25.46 9.49
CA ARG A 138 -15.93 -24.41 9.84
C ARG A 138 -15.86 -23.24 8.87
N LEU A 139 -14.66 -22.74 8.54
CA LEU A 139 -14.45 -21.68 7.55
C LEU A 139 -15.00 -22.07 6.17
N THR A 140 -14.75 -23.31 5.74
CA THR A 140 -15.28 -23.83 4.46
C THR A 140 -16.80 -23.69 4.37
N ARG A 141 -17.53 -24.03 5.45
CA ARG A 141 -18.99 -23.91 5.53
C ARG A 141 -19.46 -22.46 5.57
N LEU A 142 -18.78 -21.59 6.33
CA LEU A 142 -19.10 -20.16 6.42
C LEU A 142 -18.83 -19.40 5.11
N CYS A 143 -17.94 -19.89 4.24
CA CYS A 143 -17.66 -19.27 2.94
C CYS A 143 -18.58 -19.77 1.80
N GLY A 144 -19.50 -20.70 2.07
CA GLY A 144 -20.32 -21.37 1.04
C GLY A 144 -21.80 -21.01 1.02
N GLY A 145 -22.29 -20.15 1.92
CA GLY A 145 -23.70 -19.75 1.99
C GLY A 145 -23.99 -18.41 1.32
N GLU A 146 -25.21 -18.28 0.77
CA GLU A 146 -25.84 -16.96 0.55
C GLU A 146 -26.55 -16.58 1.87
N SER A 147 -25.97 -15.66 2.65
CA SER A 147 -26.61 -15.17 3.89
C SER A 147 -26.17 -13.75 4.25
N ASP A 148 -27.12 -12.97 4.76
CA ASP A 148 -26.88 -11.64 5.32
C ASP A 148 -26.49 -11.73 6.80
N GLY A 149 -25.36 -11.14 7.20
CA GLY A 149 -25.18 -10.80 8.61
C GLY A 149 -23.77 -10.52 9.14
N VAL A 150 -23.71 -9.52 10.02
CA VAL A 150 -22.55 -9.21 10.90
C VAL A 150 -22.10 -10.44 11.72
N SER A 151 -23.04 -11.33 12.06
CA SER A 151 -22.78 -12.58 12.80
C SER A 151 -21.83 -13.53 12.06
N GLU A 152 -22.01 -13.69 10.74
CA GLU A 152 -21.16 -14.58 9.93
C GLU A 152 -19.75 -14.00 9.79
N THR A 153 -19.65 -12.68 9.68
CA THR A 153 -18.36 -11.95 9.67
C THR A 153 -17.59 -12.16 10.98
N LEU A 154 -18.27 -12.13 12.13
CA LEU A 154 -17.67 -12.43 13.44
C LEU A 154 -17.28 -13.91 13.57
N ALA A 155 -18.13 -14.82 13.09
CA ALA A 155 -17.88 -16.26 13.11
C ALA A 155 -16.62 -16.63 12.31
N VAL A 156 -16.44 -16.04 11.13
CA VAL A 156 -15.23 -16.17 10.31
C VAL A 156 -14.01 -15.64 11.08
N ARG A 157 -14.04 -14.37 11.54
CA ARG A 157 -12.94 -13.77 12.33
C ARG A 157 -12.52 -14.62 13.53
N ALA A 158 -13.48 -15.20 14.25
CA ALA A 158 -13.21 -16.07 15.39
C ALA A 158 -12.49 -17.37 15.00
N SER A 159 -12.89 -18.05 13.91
CA SER A 159 -12.18 -19.24 13.42
C SER A 159 -10.77 -18.92 12.94
N LEU A 160 -10.60 -17.77 12.27
CA LEU A 160 -9.30 -17.31 11.78
C LEU A 160 -8.31 -17.06 12.92
N LEU A 161 -8.74 -16.32 13.96
CA LEU A 161 -7.91 -16.08 15.14
C LEU A 161 -7.52 -17.39 15.85
N ARG A 162 -8.41 -18.38 15.89
CA ARG A 162 -8.08 -19.71 16.45
C ARG A 162 -7.04 -20.45 15.62
N VAL A 163 -7.17 -20.45 14.29
CA VAL A 163 -6.18 -21.07 13.39
C VAL A 163 -4.78 -20.47 13.63
N LEU A 164 -4.70 -19.16 13.80
CA LEU A 164 -3.43 -18.47 14.07
C LEU A 164 -2.89 -18.76 15.47
N LEU A 165 -3.74 -18.73 16.50
CA LEU A 165 -3.32 -19.01 17.87
C LEU A 165 -2.75 -20.41 18.00
N GLU A 166 -3.42 -21.43 17.44
CA GLU A 166 -2.92 -22.82 17.45
C GLU A 166 -1.60 -22.97 16.66
N LEU A 167 -1.46 -22.26 15.52
CA LEU A 167 -0.21 -22.26 14.74
C LEU A 167 0.93 -21.56 15.50
N CYS A 168 0.66 -20.41 16.12
CA CYS A 168 1.59 -19.71 16.99
C CYS A 168 2.00 -20.62 18.16
N GLU A 169 1.06 -21.13 18.95
CA GLU A 169 1.33 -22.00 20.10
C GLU A 169 2.18 -23.22 19.72
N TYR A 170 1.87 -23.88 18.59
CA TYR A 170 2.70 -24.96 18.07
C TYR A 170 4.14 -24.49 17.74
N SER A 171 4.29 -23.35 17.07
CA SER A 171 5.59 -22.78 16.73
C SER A 171 6.42 -22.33 17.95
N PHE A 172 5.76 -21.92 19.04
CA PHE A 172 6.41 -21.64 20.33
C PHE A 172 6.77 -22.92 21.10
N GLY A 173 5.99 -24.00 20.94
CA GLY A 173 6.26 -25.31 21.55
C GLY A 173 7.42 -26.08 20.89
N MET A 174 7.80 -25.73 19.66
CA MET A 174 8.99 -26.26 19.01
C MET A 174 10.27 -25.64 19.62
N ALA A 175 11.27 -26.48 19.90
CA ALA A 175 12.55 -26.08 20.48
C ALA A 175 13.48 -25.40 19.45
N GLY A 176 13.01 -24.32 18.81
CA GLY A 176 13.82 -23.43 17.99
C GLY A 176 14.49 -22.36 18.85
N SER A 177 15.77 -22.10 18.59
CA SER A 177 16.52 -21.03 19.24
C SER A 177 15.94 -19.64 18.94
N GLU A 178 16.16 -18.67 19.82
CA GLU A 178 15.83 -17.27 19.49
C GLU A 178 16.61 -16.76 18.28
N GLU A 179 17.80 -17.31 18.02
CA GLU A 179 18.64 -16.95 16.89
C GLU A 179 18.02 -17.37 15.55
N GLU A 180 17.42 -18.56 15.48
CA GLU A 180 16.65 -19.02 14.31
C GLU A 180 15.42 -18.15 14.05
N ALA A 181 14.65 -17.80 15.10
CA ALA A 181 13.50 -16.91 14.95
C ALA A 181 13.91 -15.48 14.48
N LYS A 182 15.00 -14.93 15.04
CA LYS A 182 15.57 -13.64 14.61
C LYS A 182 16.11 -13.70 13.17
N ALA A 183 16.73 -14.82 12.78
CA ALA A 183 17.19 -15.04 11.40
C ALA A 183 16.05 -15.27 10.41
N ALA A 184 14.89 -15.77 10.86
CA ALA A 184 13.69 -15.89 10.04
C ALA A 184 13.01 -14.52 9.83
N ASN A 185 12.99 -13.65 10.85
CA ASN A 185 12.50 -12.28 10.72
C ASN A 185 13.27 -11.44 9.69
N SER A 186 14.60 -11.58 9.63
CA SER A 186 15.40 -10.87 8.63
C SER A 186 15.13 -11.32 7.18
N ARG A 187 14.35 -12.39 7.00
CA ARG A 187 13.84 -12.88 5.71
C ARG A 187 12.38 -12.50 5.44
N GLN A 188 11.70 -11.75 6.31
CA GLN A 188 10.33 -11.29 6.05
C GLN A 188 10.31 -10.54 4.70
N PRO A 189 9.59 -11.02 3.67
CA PRO A 189 9.66 -10.41 2.37
C PRO A 189 9.16 -8.96 2.45
N GLU A 190 9.93 -8.02 1.92
CA GLU A 190 9.53 -6.61 1.90
C GLU A 190 8.18 -6.43 1.20
N ALA A 191 7.91 -7.22 0.17
CA ALA A 191 6.63 -7.29 -0.51
C ALA A 191 5.44 -7.66 0.41
N ALA A 192 5.64 -8.45 1.46
CA ALA A 192 4.61 -8.80 2.44
C ALA A 192 4.25 -7.57 3.29
N ARG A 193 5.28 -6.93 3.86
CA ARG A 193 5.15 -5.69 4.64
C ARG A 193 4.54 -4.56 3.83
N LEU A 194 4.96 -4.37 2.58
CA LEU A 194 4.37 -3.41 1.65
C LEU A 194 2.90 -3.73 1.34
N LEU A 195 2.54 -5.01 1.24
CA LEU A 195 1.14 -5.44 1.13
C LEU A 195 0.35 -5.03 2.38
N ARG A 196 0.87 -5.29 3.60
CA ARG A 196 0.24 -4.87 4.88
C ARG A 196 0.01 -3.37 4.94
N GLU A 197 1.06 -2.60 4.65
CA GLU A 197 1.03 -1.13 4.67
C GLU A 197 0.01 -0.59 3.65
N ARG A 198 -0.03 -1.15 2.44
CA ARG A 198 -0.98 -0.77 1.38
C ARG A 198 -2.42 -1.10 1.75
N TYR A 199 -2.72 -2.30 2.23
CA TYR A 199 -4.10 -2.67 2.64
C TYR A 199 -4.57 -1.92 3.89
N ALA A 200 -3.67 -1.66 4.86
CA ALA A 200 -3.98 -0.84 6.03
C ALA A 200 -4.26 0.62 5.63
N LEU A 201 -3.46 1.19 4.72
CA LEU A 201 -3.71 2.50 4.15
C LEU A 201 -5.05 2.56 3.41
N GLU A 202 -5.28 1.61 2.51
CA GLU A 202 -6.54 1.52 1.75
C GLU A 202 -7.75 1.42 2.66
N LYS A 203 -7.72 0.53 3.66
CA LYS A 203 -8.85 0.39 4.59
C LYS A 203 -9.11 1.67 5.36
N LYS A 204 -8.04 2.37 5.76
CA LYS A 204 -8.12 3.68 6.40
C LYS A 204 -8.71 4.77 5.48
N ILE A 205 -8.41 4.72 4.19
CA ILE A 205 -9.01 5.62 3.18
C ILE A 205 -10.48 5.27 2.96
N GLU A 206 -10.82 3.99 2.80
CA GLU A 206 -12.21 3.51 2.69
C GLU A 206 -13.06 3.97 3.88
N ASP A 207 -12.59 3.72 5.10
CA ASP A 207 -13.27 4.13 6.33
C ASP A 207 -13.39 5.67 6.46
N PHE A 208 -12.36 6.42 6.06
CA PHE A 208 -12.38 7.88 6.09
C PHE A 208 -13.33 8.50 5.06
N LEU A 209 -13.36 7.96 3.84
CA LEU A 209 -14.23 8.43 2.77
C LEU A 209 -15.68 8.01 3.01
N GLY A 210 -15.91 6.86 3.65
CA GLY A 210 -17.23 6.33 4.00
C GLY A 210 -17.88 6.97 5.25
N ASP A 211 -17.11 7.32 6.29
CA ASP A 211 -17.67 7.98 7.48
C ASP A 211 -18.00 9.46 7.18
N PRO A 212 -19.27 9.90 7.17
CA PRO A 212 -19.61 11.31 6.94
C PRO A 212 -18.98 12.25 8.00
N ASN A 213 -18.87 11.81 9.25
CA ASN A 213 -18.46 12.62 10.40
C ASN A 213 -16.95 12.74 10.60
N ALA A 214 -16.12 11.91 9.93
CA ALA A 214 -14.66 11.94 10.09
C ALA A 214 -13.96 13.25 9.68
N GLY A 215 -14.68 14.25 9.15
CA GLY A 215 -14.11 15.49 8.59
C GLY A 215 -13.38 16.37 9.61
N GLU A 216 -13.70 16.25 10.91
CA GLU A 216 -13.09 17.07 11.98
C GLU A 216 -11.82 16.44 12.60
N ARG A 217 -11.49 15.18 12.28
CA ARG A 217 -10.47 14.40 13.00
C ARG A 217 -9.08 14.35 12.36
N LEU A 218 -8.86 15.02 11.23
CA LEU A 218 -7.76 14.71 10.31
C LEU A 218 -6.86 15.88 9.92
N SER A 219 -6.44 16.66 10.93
CA SER A 219 -5.24 17.51 10.85
C SER A 219 -3.92 16.73 11.03
N ASP A 220 -3.98 15.50 11.57
CA ASP A 220 -2.79 14.70 11.87
C ASP A 220 -2.22 14.02 10.62
N ARG A 221 -1.18 14.64 10.05
CA ARG A 221 -0.40 14.10 8.91
C ARG A 221 0.29 12.77 9.21
N SER A 222 0.54 12.40 10.47
CA SER A 222 1.15 11.10 10.82
C SER A 222 0.25 9.90 10.47
N LEU A 223 -1.03 10.16 10.16
CA LEU A 223 -1.99 9.16 9.74
C LEU A 223 -1.84 8.74 8.28
N PHE A 224 -0.96 9.35 7.49
CA PHE A 224 -0.76 9.04 6.07
C PHE A 224 0.72 8.77 5.73
N PRO A 225 1.03 8.15 4.58
CA PRO A 225 2.39 8.08 4.06
C PRO A 225 2.96 9.49 3.87
N PRO A 226 4.28 9.70 3.85
CA PRO A 226 4.86 11.01 3.56
C PRO A 226 4.41 11.54 2.18
N PHE A 227 3.79 12.72 2.15
CA PHE A 227 3.33 13.36 0.91
C PHE A 227 3.50 14.88 0.92
N HIS A 228 3.68 15.44 -0.28
CA HIS A 228 3.55 16.87 -0.56
C HIS A 228 2.23 17.18 -1.28
N TRP A 229 1.78 16.25 -2.12
CA TRP A 229 0.51 16.34 -2.85
C TRP A 229 -0.32 15.07 -2.66
N VAL A 230 -1.62 15.24 -2.51
CA VAL A 230 -2.64 14.18 -2.52
C VAL A 230 -3.50 14.40 -3.75
N GLY A 231 -3.50 13.45 -4.68
CA GLY A 231 -4.42 13.44 -5.82
C GLY A 231 -5.55 12.45 -5.61
N LEU A 232 -6.77 12.77 -6.05
CA LEU A 232 -7.91 11.85 -5.96
C LEU A 232 -8.72 11.84 -7.26
N PHE A 233 -9.08 10.64 -7.73
CA PHE A 233 -10.11 10.46 -8.76
C PHE A 233 -10.94 9.20 -8.49
N SER A 234 -12.16 9.16 -9.04
CA SER A 234 -13.04 8.01 -8.93
C SER A 234 -13.43 7.47 -10.31
N VAL A 235 -13.61 6.15 -10.42
CA VAL A 235 -14.04 5.47 -11.65
C VAL A 235 -15.29 4.64 -11.42
N ARG A 236 -16.19 4.61 -12.42
CA ARG A 236 -17.43 3.83 -12.44
C ARG A 236 -17.64 3.20 -13.81
N VAL A 237 -18.26 2.02 -13.88
CA VAL A 237 -18.89 1.53 -15.11
C VAL A 237 -20.39 1.78 -15.03
N PRO A 238 -21.02 2.46 -16.02
CA PRO A 238 -22.43 2.88 -15.90
C PRO A 238 -23.41 1.70 -15.85
N ASP A 239 -23.18 0.67 -16.67
CA ASP A 239 -24.19 -0.35 -16.99
C ASP A 239 -24.13 -1.56 -16.04
N ARG A 240 -23.65 -1.39 -14.81
CA ARG A 240 -23.44 -2.49 -13.87
C ARG A 240 -23.45 -2.03 -12.41
N GLU A 241 -24.22 -2.72 -11.57
CA GLU A 241 -24.07 -2.61 -10.12
C GLU A 241 -22.71 -3.18 -9.70
N PHE A 242 -21.85 -2.24 -9.33
CA PHE A 242 -20.53 -2.34 -8.69
C PHE A 242 -19.81 -3.69 -8.59
N TRP A 243 -19.51 -4.28 -9.75
CA TRP A 243 -18.38 -5.19 -10.00
C TRP A 243 -18.27 -6.45 -9.10
N GLY A 244 -18.22 -7.64 -9.71
CA GLY A 244 -17.97 -8.88 -8.95
C GLY A 244 -16.60 -8.90 -8.25
N LYS A 245 -16.45 -9.70 -7.18
CA LYS A 245 -15.19 -9.82 -6.42
C LYS A 245 -13.92 -9.95 -7.31
N PRO A 246 -13.89 -10.74 -8.40
CA PRO A 246 -12.73 -10.83 -9.29
C PRO A 246 -12.46 -9.54 -10.07
N ASP A 247 -13.50 -8.89 -10.60
CA ASP A 247 -13.37 -7.67 -11.40
C ASP A 247 -12.91 -6.50 -10.52
N ARG A 248 -13.42 -6.39 -9.28
CA ARG A 248 -12.96 -5.39 -8.29
C ARG A 248 -11.50 -5.59 -7.95
N PHE A 249 -11.09 -6.82 -7.65
CA PHE A 249 -9.69 -7.13 -7.36
C PHE A 249 -8.78 -6.75 -8.54
N LEU A 250 -9.12 -7.18 -9.76
CA LEU A 250 -8.35 -6.83 -10.97
C LEU A 250 -8.27 -5.32 -11.20
N ALA A 251 -9.41 -4.61 -11.18
CA ALA A 251 -9.43 -3.17 -11.42
C ALA A 251 -8.64 -2.39 -10.36
N LYS A 252 -8.74 -2.81 -9.09
CA LYS A 252 -8.00 -2.26 -7.97
C LYS A 252 -6.49 -2.49 -8.10
N THR A 253 -6.06 -3.70 -8.45
CA THR A 253 -4.64 -4.01 -8.70
C THR A 253 -4.11 -3.15 -9.84
N LEU A 254 -4.80 -3.12 -10.99
CA LEU A 254 -4.40 -2.31 -12.13
C LEU A 254 -4.25 -0.81 -11.78
N LEU A 255 -5.26 -0.22 -11.12
CA LEU A 255 -5.23 1.19 -10.71
C LEU A 255 -4.03 1.51 -9.82
N ASP A 256 -3.74 0.65 -8.86
CA ASP A 256 -2.64 0.85 -7.94
C ASP A 256 -1.28 0.65 -8.61
N ASP A 257 -1.12 -0.43 -9.39
CA ASP A 257 0.12 -0.70 -10.13
C ASP A 257 0.51 0.51 -11.01
N ALA A 258 -0.46 1.09 -11.72
CA ALA A 258 -0.26 2.28 -12.55
C ALA A 258 -0.03 3.58 -11.77
N LEU A 259 -0.43 3.67 -10.50
CA LEU A 259 -0.21 4.86 -9.66
C LEU A 259 1.06 4.74 -8.79
N SER A 260 1.51 3.52 -8.51
CA SER A 260 2.69 3.20 -7.70
C SER A 260 3.99 3.78 -8.26
N GLU A 261 4.06 4.00 -9.58
CA GLU A 261 5.18 4.67 -10.26
C GLU A 261 5.34 6.15 -9.84
N TYR A 262 4.28 6.77 -9.33
CA TYR A 262 4.20 8.22 -9.05
C TYR A 262 4.15 8.57 -7.56
N GLY A 263 3.91 7.59 -6.68
CA GLY A 263 3.76 7.78 -5.24
C GLY A 263 3.14 6.57 -4.55
N VAL A 264 2.75 6.71 -3.29
CA VAL A 264 2.01 5.65 -2.58
C VAL A 264 0.53 5.77 -2.93
N SER A 265 -0.05 4.75 -3.54
CA SER A 265 -1.47 4.72 -3.88
C SER A 265 -2.33 3.95 -2.88
N ALA A 266 -3.62 4.28 -2.87
CA ALA A 266 -4.66 3.56 -2.15
C ALA A 266 -5.94 3.60 -2.99
N VAL A 267 -6.58 2.45 -3.20
CA VAL A 267 -7.76 2.34 -4.08
C VAL A 267 -8.94 1.80 -3.25
N ALA A 268 -9.73 2.70 -2.70
CA ALA A 268 -10.88 2.38 -1.87
C ALA A 268 -12.13 2.01 -2.70
N ALA A 269 -12.96 1.12 -2.18
CA ALA A 269 -14.23 0.74 -2.77
C ALA A 269 -15.40 1.54 -2.17
N GLY A 270 -16.23 2.13 -3.02
CA GLY A 270 -17.53 2.69 -2.64
C GLY A 270 -18.68 1.72 -2.93
N GLU A 271 -19.91 2.23 -3.01
CA GLU A 271 -21.08 1.43 -3.40
C GLU A 271 -21.25 1.29 -4.92
N GLU A 272 -20.84 2.29 -5.72
CA GLU A 272 -20.96 2.30 -7.19
C GLU A 272 -19.65 2.61 -7.95
N HIS A 273 -18.55 2.84 -7.23
CA HIS A 273 -17.29 3.38 -7.77
C HIS A 273 -16.05 2.89 -7.02
N LEU A 274 -14.90 2.91 -7.69
CA LEU A 274 -13.59 2.81 -7.04
C LEU A 274 -12.98 4.22 -6.95
N THR A 275 -12.42 4.58 -5.79
CA THR A 275 -11.71 5.85 -5.59
C THR A 275 -10.23 5.59 -5.45
N ALA A 276 -9.44 6.08 -6.39
CA ALA A 276 -8.00 6.06 -6.32
C ALA A 276 -7.49 7.35 -5.66
N VAL A 277 -6.63 7.19 -4.65
CA VAL A 277 -5.93 8.25 -3.93
C VAL A 277 -4.43 8.04 -4.11
N LEU A 278 -3.72 9.08 -4.55
CA LEU A 278 -2.28 9.08 -4.79
C LEU A 278 -1.59 10.04 -3.80
N PHE A 279 -0.78 9.49 -2.91
CA PHE A 279 0.11 10.22 -2.01
C PHE A 279 1.46 10.44 -2.71
N ALA A 280 1.60 11.57 -3.39
CA ALA A 280 2.83 11.95 -4.09
C ALA A 280 3.78 12.71 -3.15
N ASN A 281 4.96 12.15 -2.91
CA ASN A 281 6.01 12.78 -2.11
C ASN A 281 6.94 13.69 -2.94
N GLY A 282 6.76 13.76 -4.27
CA GLY A 282 7.48 14.69 -5.14
C GLY A 282 7.00 16.13 -4.96
N TYR A 283 7.90 17.10 -5.18
CA TYR A 283 7.57 18.53 -5.13
C TYR A 283 6.82 19.04 -6.37
N SER A 284 6.94 18.29 -7.47
CA SER A 284 6.18 18.44 -8.71
C SER A 284 4.69 18.21 -8.48
N VAL A 285 3.84 19.00 -9.12
CA VAL A 285 2.38 18.77 -9.07
C VAL A 285 2.08 17.58 -9.95
N PRO A 286 1.49 16.48 -9.44
CA PRO A 286 1.16 15.34 -10.30
C PRO A 286 0.11 15.78 -11.35
N PRO A 287 0.31 15.53 -12.66
CA PRO A 287 -0.71 15.75 -13.69
C PRO A 287 -1.81 14.68 -13.56
N LEU A 288 -2.63 14.80 -12.52
CA LEU A 288 -3.61 13.81 -12.11
C LEU A 288 -4.63 13.49 -13.21
N GLU A 289 -4.98 14.49 -14.02
CA GLU A 289 -5.88 14.35 -15.16
C GLU A 289 -5.32 13.41 -16.23
N GLU A 290 -3.99 13.45 -16.46
CA GLU A 290 -3.30 12.53 -17.36
C GLU A 290 -3.25 11.13 -16.75
N TYR A 291 -2.78 11.00 -15.49
CA TYR A 291 -2.71 9.72 -14.79
C TYR A 291 -4.07 9.00 -14.71
N ALA A 292 -5.14 9.76 -14.43
CA ALA A 292 -6.50 9.25 -14.35
C ALA A 292 -7.07 8.85 -15.73
N SER A 293 -6.74 9.61 -16.78
CA SER A 293 -7.08 9.25 -18.16
C SER A 293 -6.38 7.96 -18.60
N ASP A 294 -5.11 7.79 -18.24
CA ASP A 294 -4.29 6.61 -18.53
C ASP A 294 -4.80 5.37 -17.78
N CYS A 295 -5.10 5.53 -16.50
CA CYS A 295 -5.80 4.55 -15.67
C CYS A 295 -7.11 4.09 -16.31
N ARG A 296 -7.96 5.03 -16.76
CA ARG A 296 -9.20 4.71 -17.49
C ARG A 296 -8.91 3.89 -18.74
N ARG A 297 -8.01 4.32 -19.63
CA ARG A 297 -7.70 3.60 -20.89
C ARG A 297 -7.20 2.17 -20.63
N MET A 298 -6.44 1.96 -19.56
CA MET A 298 -5.99 0.63 -19.14
C MET A 298 -7.16 -0.25 -18.67
N LEU A 299 -8.03 0.27 -17.80
CA LEU A 299 -9.22 -0.44 -17.32
C LEU A 299 -10.16 -0.81 -18.46
N GLU A 300 -10.43 0.13 -19.38
CA GLU A 300 -11.30 -0.11 -20.54
C GLU A 300 -10.78 -1.26 -21.43
N ARG A 301 -9.47 -1.30 -21.67
CA ARG A 301 -8.81 -2.39 -22.43
C ARG A 301 -8.88 -3.74 -21.73
N ARG A 302 -8.71 -3.77 -20.39
CA ARG A 302 -8.67 -5.02 -19.61
C ARG A 302 -10.06 -5.58 -19.33
N LEU A 303 -11.04 -4.72 -19.14
CA LEU A 303 -12.42 -5.08 -18.78
C LEU A 303 -13.33 -5.17 -20.02
N ASN A 304 -12.88 -4.68 -21.18
CA ASN A 304 -13.62 -4.63 -22.45
C ASN A 304 -14.97 -3.90 -22.32
N ARG A 305 -14.98 -2.77 -21.58
CA ARG A 305 -16.15 -1.93 -21.26
C ARG A 305 -15.74 -0.47 -21.13
N THR A 306 -16.66 0.45 -21.38
CA THR A 306 -16.47 1.90 -21.18
C THR A 306 -16.42 2.26 -19.70
N VAL A 307 -15.42 3.03 -19.28
CA VAL A 307 -15.23 3.44 -17.87
C VAL A 307 -15.40 4.96 -17.75
N ARG A 308 -16.33 5.41 -16.91
CA ARG A 308 -16.45 6.83 -16.55
C ARG A 308 -15.42 7.21 -15.49
N LEU A 309 -14.98 8.45 -15.56
CA LEU A 309 -13.98 9.06 -14.68
C LEU A 309 -14.57 10.34 -14.08
N GLY A 310 -14.49 10.48 -12.77
CA GLY A 310 -14.75 11.72 -12.05
C GLY A 310 -13.46 12.19 -11.38
N LEU A 311 -13.02 13.41 -11.69
CA LEU A 311 -11.80 13.98 -11.14
C LEU A 311 -12.11 14.69 -9.82
N GLY A 312 -11.35 14.37 -8.77
CA GLY A 312 -11.40 15.05 -7.48
C GLY A 312 -10.30 16.11 -7.30
N GLY A 313 -9.33 16.19 -8.21
CA GLY A 313 -8.26 17.18 -8.13
C GLY A 313 -7.16 16.83 -7.12
N ILE A 314 -6.37 17.84 -6.74
CA ILE A 314 -5.12 17.70 -5.99
C ILE A 314 -5.10 18.68 -4.82
N ALA A 315 -4.71 18.20 -3.65
CA ALA A 315 -4.56 18.95 -2.39
C ALA A 315 -3.13 18.89 -1.85
N SER A 316 -2.71 19.87 -1.04
CA SER A 316 -1.50 19.78 -0.20
C SER A 316 -1.80 19.39 1.25
N SER A 317 -3.08 19.41 1.66
CA SER A 317 -3.52 19.11 3.02
C SER A 317 -4.39 17.84 3.07
N PRO A 318 -4.20 16.93 4.05
CA PRO A 318 -5.07 15.74 4.17
C PRO A 318 -6.52 16.09 4.55
N GLY A 319 -6.76 17.26 5.15
CA GLY A 319 -8.12 17.72 5.48
C GLY A 319 -8.99 18.00 4.25
N GLU A 320 -8.39 18.21 3.08
CA GLU A 320 -9.07 18.54 1.83
C GLU A 320 -9.55 17.29 1.08
N LEU A 321 -9.05 16.10 1.45
CA LEU A 321 -9.30 14.82 0.78
C LEU A 321 -10.80 14.48 0.63
N LYS A 322 -11.65 14.89 1.59
CA LYS A 322 -13.12 14.76 1.49
C LYS A 322 -13.76 15.73 0.48
N GLY A 323 -13.20 16.91 0.32
CA GLY A 323 -13.62 17.87 -0.72
C GLY A 323 -13.35 17.29 -2.11
N LEU A 324 -12.11 16.81 -2.31
CA LEU A 324 -11.72 16.11 -3.54
C LEU A 324 -12.65 14.92 -3.83
N TYR A 325 -12.95 14.10 -2.83
CA TYR A 325 -13.85 12.95 -2.99
C TYR A 325 -15.28 13.35 -3.39
N ARG A 326 -15.87 14.37 -2.76
CA ARG A 326 -17.19 14.86 -3.17
C ARG A 326 -17.19 15.37 -4.61
N GLN A 327 -16.13 16.06 -5.04
CA GLN A 327 -15.98 16.52 -6.43
C GLN A 327 -15.87 15.35 -7.41
N SER A 328 -15.11 14.29 -7.08
CA SER A 328 -14.99 13.12 -7.95
C SER A 328 -16.33 12.39 -8.12
N LEU A 329 -17.14 12.29 -7.04
CA LEU A 329 -18.50 11.74 -7.11
C LEU A 329 -19.45 12.62 -7.93
N ASN A 330 -19.37 13.95 -7.80
CA ASN A 330 -20.13 14.87 -8.65
C ASN A 330 -19.81 14.64 -10.14
N GLY A 331 -18.53 14.45 -10.48
CA GLY A 331 -18.09 14.13 -11.85
C GLY A 331 -18.60 12.78 -12.38
N LEU A 332 -18.97 11.84 -11.50
CA LEU A 332 -19.60 10.57 -11.86
C LEU A 332 -21.14 10.61 -11.86
N GLY A 333 -21.75 11.71 -11.37
CA GLY A 333 -23.20 11.83 -11.18
C GLY A 333 -23.73 11.05 -9.98
N LEU A 334 -22.91 10.89 -8.93
CA LEU A 334 -23.18 10.03 -7.76
C LEU A 334 -23.64 10.78 -6.49
N ASN A 335 -23.97 12.07 -6.59
CA ASN A 335 -24.25 12.91 -5.43
C ASN A 335 -25.60 13.65 -5.62
N GLU A 336 -26.58 13.38 -4.74
CA GLU A 336 -27.91 14.01 -4.81
C GLU A 336 -28.01 15.37 -4.09
N SER A 337 -27.08 15.67 -3.18
CA SER A 337 -27.04 16.93 -2.42
C SER A 337 -26.10 17.96 -3.04
N TYR A 338 -26.63 18.72 -4.00
CA TYR A 338 -25.96 19.85 -4.63
C TYR A 338 -25.81 21.03 -3.64
N ASP A 339 -24.64 21.14 -3.01
CA ASP A 339 -24.09 22.42 -2.53
C ASP A 339 -23.02 22.87 -3.55
N PRO A 340 -23.23 23.97 -4.31
CA PRO A 340 -22.28 24.46 -5.30
C PRO A 340 -21.10 25.16 -4.63
N GLN A 341 -20.25 24.37 -3.97
CA GLN A 341 -18.92 24.81 -3.61
C GLN A 341 -18.11 25.05 -4.90
N PRO A 342 -17.25 26.08 -4.93
CA PRO A 342 -16.55 26.47 -6.15
C PRO A 342 -15.75 25.29 -6.72
N ASN A 343 -15.69 25.23 -8.05
CA ASN A 343 -14.97 24.18 -8.78
C ASN A 343 -13.58 24.00 -8.18
N PHE A 344 -13.36 22.87 -7.48
CA PHE A 344 -12.20 22.66 -6.62
C PHE A 344 -10.95 22.45 -7.50
N ASP A 345 -10.33 23.57 -7.84
CA ASP A 345 -9.02 23.64 -8.43
C ASP A 345 -8.05 24.03 -7.30
N PHE A 346 -7.83 23.10 -6.36
CA PHE A 346 -7.30 23.29 -4.98
C PHE A 346 -5.86 23.83 -4.88
N MET A 347 -5.29 24.25 -5.98
CA MET A 347 -4.04 24.99 -6.04
C MET A 347 -4.24 26.13 -7.01
N ASN A 348 -4.06 27.36 -6.54
CA ASN A 348 -4.27 28.56 -7.34
C ASN A 348 -3.63 28.37 -8.72
N ARG A 349 -4.40 28.57 -9.80
CA ARG A 349 -3.94 28.35 -11.19
C ARG A 349 -2.58 28.98 -11.47
N THR A 350 -2.30 30.13 -10.85
CA THR A 350 -1.00 30.81 -10.86
C THR A 350 0.13 29.94 -10.31
N VAL A 351 -0.04 29.33 -9.13
CA VAL A 351 0.98 28.51 -8.47
C VAL A 351 1.21 27.21 -9.23
N ARG A 352 0.15 26.62 -9.79
CA ARG A 352 0.27 25.46 -10.68
C ARG A 352 1.02 25.79 -11.96
N LEU A 353 0.70 26.90 -12.63
CA LEU A 353 1.47 27.39 -13.76
C LEU A 353 2.93 27.70 -13.38
N ALA A 354 3.17 28.19 -12.16
CA ALA A 354 4.51 28.44 -11.66
C ALA A 354 5.30 27.15 -11.39
N LEU A 355 4.64 26.09 -10.89
CA LEU A 355 5.25 24.77 -10.70
C LEU A 355 5.48 24.04 -12.02
N LEU A 356 4.54 24.12 -12.98
CA LEU A 356 4.73 23.64 -14.35
C LEU A 356 5.88 24.37 -15.06
N ALA A 357 6.03 25.68 -14.87
CA ALA A 357 7.17 26.44 -15.38
C ALA A 357 8.48 26.02 -14.68
N LEU A 358 8.46 25.77 -13.36
CA LEU A 358 9.62 25.20 -12.67
C LEU A 358 10.02 23.84 -13.25
N GLU A 359 9.08 22.96 -13.55
CA GLU A 359 9.37 21.61 -14.07
C GLU A 359 9.80 21.59 -15.54
N SER A 360 9.28 22.51 -16.37
CA SER A 360 9.60 22.60 -17.79
C SER A 360 10.80 23.50 -18.10
N GLU A 361 11.13 24.45 -17.22
CA GLU A 361 12.19 25.46 -17.44
C GLU A 361 13.34 25.39 -16.42
N TYR A 362 13.41 24.38 -15.52
CA TYR A 362 14.48 24.30 -14.49
C TYR A 362 15.89 24.42 -15.05
N GLU A 363 16.11 24.07 -16.31
CA GLU A 363 17.40 24.12 -17.01
C GLU A 363 17.87 25.55 -17.32
N ASP A 364 16.99 26.58 -17.34
CA ASP A 364 17.41 27.98 -17.55
C ASP A 364 18.10 28.55 -16.29
N PRO A 365 19.41 28.88 -16.33
CA PRO A 365 20.08 29.53 -15.20
C PRO A 365 19.48 30.90 -14.84
N GLY A 366 18.78 31.54 -15.78
CA GLY A 366 18.04 32.77 -15.59
C GLY A 366 16.61 32.61 -15.05
N LEU A 367 16.14 31.40 -14.74
CA LEU A 367 14.81 31.20 -14.16
C LEU A 367 14.77 31.77 -12.73
N THR A 368 13.94 32.81 -12.54
CA THR A 368 13.75 33.47 -11.24
C THR A 368 12.26 33.74 -11.01
N LEU A 369 11.88 33.91 -9.73
CA LEU A 369 10.52 34.30 -9.35
C LEU A 369 10.07 35.58 -10.07
N GLY A 370 10.98 36.56 -10.24
CA GLY A 370 10.69 37.83 -10.93
C GLY A 370 10.27 37.61 -12.39
N ARG A 371 11.09 36.88 -13.16
CA ARG A 371 10.77 36.55 -14.57
C ARG A 371 9.52 35.68 -14.71
N LEU A 372 9.25 34.82 -13.73
CA LEU A 372 8.03 34.02 -13.73
C LEU A 372 6.79 34.84 -13.37
N ALA A 373 6.91 35.80 -12.46
CA ALA A 373 5.85 36.75 -12.17
C ALA A 373 5.55 37.65 -13.40
N GLU A 374 6.58 38.13 -14.09
CA GLU A 374 6.44 38.85 -15.37
C GLU A 374 5.71 38.00 -16.43
N LYS A 375 6.11 36.73 -16.63
CA LYS A 375 5.43 35.78 -17.54
C LYS A 375 3.96 35.52 -17.20
N LEU A 376 3.59 35.64 -15.92
CA LEU A 376 2.23 35.40 -15.43
C LEU A 376 1.42 36.69 -15.22
N GLU A 377 1.97 37.85 -15.63
CA GLU A 377 1.36 39.19 -15.46
C GLU A 377 1.10 39.59 -13.98
N LEU A 378 2.00 39.19 -13.08
CA LEU A 378 1.89 39.40 -11.63
C LEU A 378 3.07 40.16 -11.03
N THR A 379 2.86 40.71 -9.83
CA THR A 379 3.98 41.25 -9.03
C THR A 379 4.77 40.12 -8.35
N PRO A 380 6.10 40.21 -8.26
CA PRO A 380 6.91 39.18 -7.60
C PRO A 380 6.55 38.97 -6.13
N ASN A 381 6.14 40.02 -5.41
CA ASN A 381 5.74 39.91 -3.99
C ASN A 381 4.44 39.11 -3.84
N TYR A 382 3.45 39.34 -4.70
CA TYR A 382 2.20 38.58 -4.70
C TYR A 382 2.46 37.10 -5.03
N LEU A 383 3.24 36.83 -6.08
CA LEU A 383 3.60 35.46 -6.43
C LEU A 383 4.39 34.77 -5.30
N SER A 384 5.33 35.46 -4.65
CA SER A 384 6.10 34.89 -3.51
C SER A 384 5.21 34.46 -2.35
N ALA A 385 4.29 35.34 -1.94
CA ALA A 385 3.40 35.10 -0.81
C ALA A 385 2.43 33.96 -1.13
N LEU A 386 1.76 34.02 -2.29
CA LEU A 386 0.81 33.02 -2.76
C LEU A 386 1.47 31.65 -2.97
N PHE A 387 2.66 31.60 -3.60
CA PHE A 387 3.39 30.35 -3.81
C PHE A 387 3.78 29.72 -2.47
N THR A 388 4.23 30.51 -1.50
CA THR A 388 4.63 30.00 -0.18
C THR A 388 3.42 29.54 0.65
N SER A 389 2.27 30.21 0.57
CA SER A 389 1.06 29.78 1.28
C SER A 389 0.47 28.47 0.74
N GLU A 390 0.55 28.26 -0.58
CA GLU A 390 -0.05 27.08 -1.24
C GLU A 390 0.87 25.84 -1.20
N THR A 391 2.20 26.04 -1.26
CA THR A 391 3.20 24.95 -1.30
C THR A 391 3.94 24.72 0.03
N GLY A 392 3.76 25.61 1.00
CA GLY A 392 4.47 25.60 2.28
C GLY A 392 5.94 26.01 2.24
N HIS A 393 6.54 26.23 1.05
CA HIS A 393 7.96 26.55 0.90
C HIS A 393 8.22 27.67 -0.12
N PRO A 394 9.35 28.39 -0.04
CA PRO A 394 9.69 29.41 -1.03
C PRO A 394 10.00 28.82 -2.42
N PHE A 395 9.68 29.58 -3.48
CA PHE A 395 10.02 29.25 -4.88
C PHE A 395 11.47 28.77 -5.10
N THR A 396 12.45 29.45 -4.47
CA THR A 396 13.88 29.12 -4.60
C THR A 396 14.23 27.75 -4.02
N TRP A 397 13.47 27.30 -3.03
CA TRP A 397 13.62 25.99 -2.42
C TRP A 397 13.10 24.89 -3.36
N HIS A 398 11.92 25.07 -3.98
CA HIS A 398 11.39 24.16 -5.00
C HIS A 398 12.32 24.06 -6.21
N LEU A 399 12.77 25.18 -6.76
CA LEU A 399 13.72 25.19 -7.89
C LEU A 399 15.02 24.45 -7.53
N THR A 400 15.55 24.68 -6.33
CA THR A 400 16.74 23.96 -5.86
C THR A 400 16.47 22.46 -5.79
N ARG A 401 15.36 22.02 -5.18
CA ARG A 401 15.02 20.59 -5.06
C ARG A 401 14.89 19.91 -6.42
N ILE A 402 14.10 20.47 -7.35
CA ILE A 402 13.93 19.94 -8.71
C ILE A 402 15.29 19.76 -9.41
N ARG A 403 16.16 20.78 -9.35
CA ARG A 403 17.50 20.72 -9.97
C ARG A 403 18.41 19.66 -9.32
N ILE A 404 18.36 19.52 -7.99
CA ILE A 404 19.14 18.49 -7.29
C ILE A 404 18.62 17.09 -7.59
N ASP A 405 17.30 16.87 -7.63
CA ASP A 405 16.72 15.55 -7.92
C ASP A 405 17.03 15.10 -9.37
N ARG A 406 16.94 16.02 -10.34
CA ARG A 406 17.39 15.80 -11.73
C ARG A 406 18.90 15.52 -11.78
N ALA A 407 19.72 16.22 -11.00
CA ALA A 407 21.15 15.97 -10.93
C ALA A 407 21.47 14.59 -10.32
N CYS A 408 20.73 14.14 -9.31
CA CYS A 408 20.85 12.79 -8.74
C CYS A 408 20.57 11.70 -9.79
N ARG A 409 19.52 11.86 -10.61
CA ARG A 409 19.23 10.95 -11.74
C ARG A 409 20.37 10.95 -12.75
N LEU A 410 20.80 12.12 -13.23
CA LEU A 410 21.92 12.23 -14.19
C LEU A 410 23.25 11.67 -13.65
N LEU A 411 23.52 11.80 -12.34
CA LEU A 411 24.71 11.22 -11.69
C LEU A 411 24.66 9.69 -11.67
N LYS A 412 23.46 9.10 -11.51
CA LYS A 412 23.20 7.65 -11.53
C LYS A 412 23.15 7.07 -12.94
N GLU A 413 22.55 7.77 -13.90
CA GLU A 413 22.23 7.23 -15.23
C GLU A 413 23.33 7.51 -16.27
N THR A 414 24.14 8.55 -16.07
CA THR A 414 25.10 9.03 -17.10
C THR A 414 26.55 9.09 -16.61
N VAL A 415 27.49 9.08 -17.57
CA VAL A 415 28.93 9.30 -17.35
C VAL A 415 29.34 10.79 -17.40
N LEU A 416 28.38 11.72 -17.50
CA LEU A 416 28.66 13.15 -17.66
C LEU A 416 29.46 13.73 -16.48
N LYS A 417 30.41 14.63 -16.75
CA LYS A 417 31.22 15.27 -15.69
C LYS A 417 30.33 16.18 -14.82
N VAL A 418 30.71 16.35 -13.56
CA VAL A 418 29.93 17.14 -12.57
C VAL A 418 29.60 18.56 -13.06
N HIS A 419 30.51 19.23 -13.78
CA HIS A 419 30.25 20.55 -14.36
C HIS A 419 29.23 20.53 -15.53
N GLN A 420 29.14 19.41 -16.27
CA GLN A 420 28.17 19.26 -17.36
C GLN A 420 26.78 19.05 -16.79
N ILE A 421 26.66 18.20 -15.76
CA ILE A 421 25.40 17.99 -15.02
C ILE A 421 24.95 19.30 -14.37
N ALA A 422 25.85 20.04 -13.71
CA ALA A 422 25.54 21.35 -13.14
C ALA A 422 24.93 22.30 -14.19
N ARG A 423 25.52 22.38 -15.38
CA ARG A 423 24.99 23.20 -16.48
C ARG A 423 23.64 22.70 -17.03
N GLN A 424 23.46 21.38 -17.17
CA GLN A 424 22.20 20.81 -17.63
C GLN A 424 21.05 21.08 -16.66
N VAL A 425 21.30 20.98 -15.35
CA VAL A 425 20.29 21.30 -14.33
C VAL A 425 20.23 22.79 -13.96
N GLY A 426 20.65 23.69 -14.86
CA GLY A 426 20.47 25.13 -14.71
C GLY A 426 21.36 25.86 -13.70
N TYR A 427 22.51 25.29 -13.31
CA TYR A 427 23.54 26.02 -12.55
C TYR A 427 24.68 26.50 -13.44
N ALA A 428 24.92 27.81 -13.45
CA ALA A 428 26.05 28.41 -14.17
C ALA A 428 27.42 28.13 -13.50
N ASP A 429 27.46 28.04 -12.17
CA ASP A 429 28.68 27.77 -11.39
C ASP A 429 28.67 26.37 -10.73
N GLN A 430 29.71 25.59 -11.01
CA GLN A 430 29.89 24.25 -10.44
C GLN A 430 30.15 24.30 -8.92
N ALA A 431 30.82 25.32 -8.40
CA ALA A 431 31.14 25.40 -6.97
C ALA A 431 29.89 25.70 -6.13
N TYR A 432 29.00 26.56 -6.62
CA TYR A 432 27.68 26.81 -6.06
C TYR A 432 26.78 25.57 -6.16
N PHE A 433 26.67 24.93 -7.32
CA PHE A 433 25.97 23.64 -7.46
C PHE A 433 26.44 22.61 -6.43
N SER A 434 27.75 22.42 -6.29
CA SER A 434 28.31 21.42 -5.37
C SER A 434 28.00 21.72 -3.90
N ARG A 435 27.88 23.00 -3.52
CA ARG A 435 27.44 23.43 -2.18
C ARG A 435 25.94 23.16 -1.98
N CYS A 436 25.09 23.55 -2.94
CA CYS A 436 23.65 23.29 -2.89
C CYS A 436 23.34 21.79 -2.83
N PHE A 437 24.00 20.98 -3.67
CA PHE A 437 23.87 19.53 -3.68
C PHE A 437 24.27 18.93 -2.32
N LYS A 438 25.43 19.32 -1.78
CA LYS A 438 25.87 18.82 -0.45
C LYS A 438 24.91 19.23 0.67
N ALA A 439 24.35 20.43 0.63
CA ALA A 439 23.34 20.86 1.61
C ALA A 439 22.02 20.08 1.48
N ALA A 440 21.63 19.68 0.27
CA ALA A 440 20.38 18.99 -0.01
C ALA A 440 20.43 17.45 0.13
N VAL A 441 21.61 16.84 -0.04
CA VAL A 441 21.86 15.38 -0.11
C VAL A 441 22.83 14.89 0.96
N GLY A 442 23.52 15.79 1.69
CA GLY A 442 24.50 15.48 2.73
C GLY A 442 25.93 15.21 2.22
N VAL A 443 26.07 14.62 1.03
CA VAL A 443 27.35 14.28 0.38
C VAL A 443 27.61 15.10 -0.87
N SER A 444 28.86 15.15 -1.35
CA SER A 444 29.21 15.88 -2.58
C SER A 444 28.74 15.11 -3.84
N PRO A 445 28.50 15.78 -4.99
CA PRO A 445 28.15 15.11 -6.24
C PRO A 445 29.13 14.02 -6.68
N ALA A 446 30.43 14.21 -6.38
CA ALA A 446 31.47 13.25 -6.71
C ALA A 446 31.40 12.01 -5.80
N ALA A 447 31.21 12.20 -4.49
CA ALA A 447 31.02 11.09 -3.54
C ALA A 447 29.73 10.31 -3.82
N TYR A 448 28.64 11.00 -4.15
CA TYR A 448 27.35 10.40 -4.52
C TYR A 448 27.44 9.50 -5.77
N ARG A 449 28.35 9.81 -6.70
CA ARG A 449 28.64 8.91 -7.83
C ARG A 449 29.57 7.77 -7.43
N ALA A 450 30.57 8.01 -6.58
CA ALA A 450 31.52 6.98 -6.15
C ALA A 450 30.82 5.80 -5.47
N SER A 451 29.81 6.06 -4.63
CA SER A 451 28.99 5.03 -3.98
C SER A 451 28.14 4.16 -4.93
N ARG A 452 28.09 4.47 -6.23
CA ARG A 452 27.52 3.59 -7.26
C ARG A 452 28.52 2.53 -7.75
N ASN A 453 29.82 2.81 -7.70
CA ASN A 453 30.85 1.91 -8.23
C ASN A 453 31.33 0.86 -7.20
N GLU A 454 30.77 0.88 -6.00
CA GLU A 454 31.06 -0.03 -4.89
C GLU A 454 29.88 -1.00 -4.61
N GLN A 455 28.86 -0.99 -5.48
CA GLN A 455 27.73 -1.93 -5.56
C GLN A 455 27.69 -2.57 -6.95
#